data_AF-X6DNP7-F1
#
_entry.id   AF-X6DNP7-F1
#
_cell.length_a   1.000
_cell.length_b   1.000
_cell.length_c   1.000
_cell.angle_alpha   90.00
_cell.angle_beta   90.00
_cell.angle_gamma   90.00
#
_symmetry.space_group_name_H-M   'P 1'
#
loop_
_entity.id
_entity.type
_entity.pdbx_description
1 polymer ?
#
loop_
_entity_poly.entity_id
_entity_poly.type
_entity_poly.pdbx_seq_one_letter_code
_entity_poly.pdbx_strand_id
1 'polypeptide(L)'
;LAANGAVTNGSARVTGWLPAAVDITMARSLDAVDVATGTQLYLSSKSTVDVVDVSTTYSYSDVGFWSSLGFGALTLSVSHQERVIGW
;
A
#
# COMPACT_ATOMS: atom_id res chain seq x y z
N LEU A 1 -6.51 2.70 4.54
CA LEU A 1 -5.17 2.09 4.71
C LEU A 1 -5.13 1.21 5.93
N ALA A 2 -4.85 -0.08 5.71
CA ALA A 2 -4.76 -1.08 6.77
C ALA A 2 -3.69 -0.71 7.80
N ALA A 3 -2.59 -0.10 7.35
CA ALA A 3 -1.46 0.21 8.21
C ALA A 3 -1.56 1.53 8.99
N ASN A 4 -1.78 2.67 8.33
CA ASN A 4 -1.69 4.01 8.95
C ASN A 4 -3.03 4.72 9.14
N GLY A 5 -4.10 4.15 8.60
CA GLY A 5 -5.42 4.79 8.59
C GLY A 5 -5.55 6.08 7.78
N ALA A 6 -4.46 6.64 7.27
CA ALA A 6 -4.44 7.81 6.37
C ALA A 6 -3.36 7.62 5.30
N VAL A 7 -3.56 8.27 4.15
CA VAL A 7 -2.63 8.21 3.00
C VAL A 7 -1.37 9.04 3.25
N THR A 8 -1.50 10.14 3.99
CA THR A 8 -0.38 11.02 4.35
C THR A 8 -0.41 11.26 5.85
N ASN A 9 0.76 11.23 6.49
CA ASN A 9 0.94 11.54 7.92
C ASN A 9 0.05 10.73 8.89
N GLY A 10 -0.34 9.51 8.52
CA GLY A 10 -1.10 8.63 9.41
C GLY A 10 -0.20 7.90 10.41
N SER A 11 -0.65 7.80 11.66
CA SER A 11 -0.01 6.95 12.68
C SER A 11 -0.27 5.48 12.41
N ALA A 12 0.68 4.60 12.72
CA ALA A 12 0.46 3.15 12.65
C ALA A 12 -0.76 2.77 13.50
N ARG A 13 -1.74 2.08 12.90
CA ARG A 13 -2.95 1.58 13.58
C ARG A 13 -2.60 0.56 14.67
N VAL A 14 -1.52 -0.19 14.44
CA VAL A 14 -0.92 -1.09 15.41
C VAL A 14 0.56 -0.74 15.51
N THR A 15 1.01 -0.41 16.72
CA THR A 15 2.41 -0.07 16.98
C THR A 15 3.34 -1.20 16.54
N GLY A 16 4.32 -0.89 15.69
CA GLY A 16 5.30 -1.86 15.18
C GLY A 16 4.80 -2.78 14.07
N TRP A 17 3.55 -2.62 13.59
CA TRP A 17 3.01 -3.47 12.52
C TRP A 17 3.66 -3.19 11.17
N LEU A 18 3.93 -1.92 10.84
CA LEU A 18 4.70 -1.63 9.63
C LEU A 18 6.19 -1.82 9.88
N PRO A 19 6.88 -2.60 9.04
CA PRO A 19 8.33 -2.45 8.86
C PRO A 19 8.65 -0.99 8.53
N ALA A 20 9.85 -0.52 8.92
CA ALA A 20 10.29 0.84 8.63
C ALA A 20 10.32 1.19 7.12
N ALA A 21 10.34 0.17 6.24
CA ALA A 21 10.46 0.30 4.80
C ALA A 21 9.16 -0.05 4.06
N VAL A 22 8.02 0.50 4.49
CA VAL A 22 6.77 0.45 3.72
C VAL A 22 6.42 1.86 3.27
N ASP A 23 6.36 2.06 1.96
CA ASP A 23 6.00 3.31 1.33
C ASP A 23 4.55 3.24 0.84
N ILE A 24 3.79 4.29 1.12
CA ILE A 24 2.39 4.43 0.71
C ILE A 24 2.25 5.77 0.01
N THR A 25 1.83 5.75 -1.25
CA THR A 25 1.64 6.97 -2.06
C THR A 25 0.24 7.00 -2.66
N MET A 26 -0.39 8.18 -2.68
CA MET A 26 -1.64 8.36 -3.41
C MET A 26 -1.39 8.27 -4.92
N ALA A 27 -1.99 7.27 -5.56
CA ALA A 27 -1.85 7.05 -6.99
C ALA A 27 -2.89 7.85 -7.79
N ARG A 28 -4.16 7.83 -7.34
CA ARG A 28 -5.28 8.54 -7.96
C ARG A 28 -6.51 8.56 -7.03
N SER A 29 -7.44 9.48 -7.29
CA SER A 29 -8.80 9.45 -6.72
C SER A 29 -9.80 9.15 -7.84
N LEU A 30 -10.73 8.24 -7.59
CA LEU A 30 -11.73 7.79 -8.56
C LEU A 30 -13.13 8.11 -8.05
N ASP A 31 -14.08 8.38 -8.92
CA ASP A 31 -15.47 8.60 -8.50
C ASP A 31 -16.05 7.35 -7.84
N ALA A 32 -16.73 7.56 -6.71
CA ALA A 32 -17.45 6.52 -5.96
C ALA A 32 -18.88 6.31 -6.47
N VAL A 33 -19.38 7.26 -7.24
CA VAL A 33 -20.74 7.30 -7.80
C VAL A 33 -20.63 7.74 -9.25
N ASP A 34 -21.33 7.06 -10.14
CA ASP A 34 -21.51 7.52 -11.50
C ASP A 34 -22.36 8.80 -11.49
N VAL A 35 -21.77 9.92 -11.90
CA VAL A 35 -22.39 11.25 -11.79
C VAL A 35 -23.62 11.40 -12.69
N ALA A 36 -23.69 10.65 -13.79
CA ALA A 36 -24.79 10.74 -14.74
C ALA A 36 -26.04 9.97 -14.28
N THR A 37 -25.85 8.85 -13.58
CA THR A 37 -26.93 7.92 -13.23
C THR A 37 -27.21 7.84 -11.73
N GLY A 38 -26.31 8.34 -10.89
CA GLY A 38 -26.36 8.15 -9.44
C GLY A 38 -26.02 6.73 -8.99
N THR A 39 -25.54 5.87 -9.90
CA THR A 39 -25.18 4.49 -9.57
C THR A 39 -23.95 4.46 -8.67
N GLN A 40 -24.06 3.78 -7.52
CA GLN A 40 -22.91 3.60 -6.63
C GLN A 40 -21.88 2.66 -7.29
N LEU A 41 -20.69 3.18 -7.62
CA LEU A 41 -19.57 2.40 -8.17
C LEU A 41 -18.78 1.69 -7.06
N TYR A 42 -18.71 2.31 -5.89
CA TYR A 42 -18.05 1.78 -4.70
C TYR A 42 -18.88 2.10 -3.45
N LEU A 43 -19.03 1.15 -2.53
CA LEU A 43 -19.75 1.34 -1.28
C LEU A 43 -18.98 2.28 -0.34
N SER A 44 -19.08 3.59 -0.57
CA SER A 44 -18.33 4.64 0.11
C SER A 44 -19.27 5.73 0.62
N SER A 45 -18.98 6.27 1.80
CA SER A 45 -19.61 7.49 2.35
C SER A 45 -19.18 8.76 1.63
N LYS A 46 -18.12 8.70 0.81
CA LYS A 46 -17.60 9.82 0.03
C LYS A 46 -17.94 9.73 -1.44
N SER A 47 -17.82 10.86 -2.13
CA SER A 47 -17.96 10.95 -3.59
C SER A 47 -16.80 10.30 -4.36
N THR A 48 -15.67 10.01 -3.70
CA THR A 48 -14.52 9.36 -4.32
C THR A 48 -13.96 8.19 -3.49
N VAL A 49 -13.18 7.35 -4.16
CA VAL A 49 -12.34 6.29 -3.61
C VAL A 49 -10.91 6.56 -4.01
N ASP A 50 -10.03 6.64 -3.02
CA ASP A 50 -8.60 6.81 -3.26
C ASP A 50 -7.97 5.46 -3.59
N VAL A 51 -7.09 5.45 -4.60
CA VAL A 51 -6.20 4.34 -4.90
C VAL A 51 -4.81 4.73 -4.44
N VAL A 52 -4.18 3.84 -3.70
CA VAL A 52 -2.82 4.03 -3.19
C VAL A 52 -1.92 2.93 -3.72
N ASP A 53 -0.70 3.28 -4.11
CA ASP A 53 0.38 2.33 -4.34
C ASP A 53 1.05 2.07 -2.99
N VAL A 54 1.19 0.80 -2.64
CA VAL A 54 1.92 0.33 -1.47
C VAL A 54 3.11 -0.45 -1.96
N SER A 55 4.30 -0.07 -1.51
CA SER A 55 5.54 -0.76 -1.88
C SER A 55 6.42 -1.02 -0.68
N THR A 56 7.22 -2.07 -0.78
CA THR A 56 8.25 -2.36 0.20
C THR A 56 9.44 -3.03 -0.49
N THR A 57 10.60 -2.84 0.12
CA THR A 57 11.83 -3.51 -0.27
C THR A 57 12.39 -4.24 0.92
N TYR A 58 12.82 -5.48 0.68
CA TYR A 58 13.47 -6.31 1.68
C TYR A 58 14.77 -6.88 1.11
N SER A 59 15.88 -6.58 1.80
CA SER A 59 17.18 -7.16 1.47
C SER A 59 17.36 -8.49 2.19
N TYR A 60 17.43 -9.55 1.40
CA TYR A 60 17.77 -10.89 1.84
C TYR A 60 19.30 -11.05 1.84
N SER A 61 19.95 -10.75 2.96
CA SER A 61 21.41 -10.86 3.10
C SER A 61 21.89 -12.29 3.41
N ASP A 62 21.02 -13.15 3.95
CA ASP A 62 21.48 -14.37 4.67
C ASP A 62 20.93 -15.68 4.10
N VAL A 63 20.54 -15.73 2.82
CA VAL A 63 19.87 -16.92 2.25
C VAL A 63 20.88 -18.01 1.88
N GLY A 64 21.24 -18.83 2.86
CA GLY A 64 21.80 -20.18 2.69
C GLY A 64 22.80 -20.35 1.53
N PHE A 65 22.43 -21.16 0.53
CA PHE A 65 23.30 -21.50 -0.60
C PHE A 65 23.71 -20.27 -1.44
N TRP A 66 22.87 -19.25 -1.52
CA TRP A 66 23.13 -18.04 -2.31
C TRP A 66 24.37 -17.28 -1.80
N SER A 67 24.44 -17.06 -0.48
CA SER A 67 25.64 -16.47 0.15
C SER A 67 26.84 -17.40 0.07
N SER A 68 26.65 -18.72 0.09
CA SER A 68 27.76 -19.70 -0.03
C SER A 68 28.41 -19.71 -1.42
N LEU A 69 27.70 -19.25 -2.44
CA LEU A 69 28.24 -19.05 -3.79
C LEU A 69 28.99 -17.72 -3.95
N GLY A 70 29.06 -16.88 -2.91
CA GLY A 70 29.77 -15.60 -2.94
C GLY A 70 28.98 -14.43 -3.53
N PHE A 71 27.67 -14.58 -3.75
CA PHE A 71 26.82 -13.47 -4.22
C PHE A 71 26.46 -12.53 -3.07
N GLY A 72 26.27 -11.25 -3.41
CA GLY A 72 25.75 -10.24 -2.50
C GLY A 72 24.27 -10.43 -2.18
N ALA A 73 23.76 -9.61 -1.25
CA ALA A 73 22.37 -9.65 -0.81
C ALA A 73 21.39 -9.52 -1.98
N LEU A 74 20.37 -10.37 -2.01
CA LEU A 74 19.29 -10.27 -2.98
C LEU A 74 18.25 -9.30 -2.45
N THR A 75 17.93 -8.27 -3.21
CA THR A 75 16.90 -7.31 -2.83
C THR A 75 15.60 -7.66 -3.54
N LEU A 76 14.56 -7.98 -2.78
CA LEU A 76 13.21 -8.15 -3.32
C LEU A 76 12.43 -6.84 -3.16
N SER A 77 11.84 -6.39 -4.25
CA SER A 77 10.94 -5.23 -4.26
C SER A 77 9.56 -5.69 -4.71
N VAL A 78 8.54 -5.31 -3.94
CA VAL A 78 7.14 -5.63 -4.25
C VAL A 78 6.28 -4.37 -4.18
N SER A 79 5.24 -4.33 -5.00
CA SER A 79 4.24 -3.26 -4.96
C SER A 79 2.85 -3.80 -5.30
N HIS A 80 1.83 -3.28 -4.65
CA HIS A 80 0.43 -3.51 -5.00
C HIS A 80 -0.38 -2.23 -4.88
N GLN A 81 -1.58 -2.24 -5.47
CA GLN A 81 -2.55 -1.16 -5.31
C GLN A 81 -3.62 -1.54 -4.30
N GLU A 82 -3.92 -0.61 -3.40
CA GLU A 82 -5.08 -0.70 -2.51
C GLU A 82 -6.12 0.36 -2.89
N ARG A 83 -7.39 0.01 -2.73
CA ARG A 83 -8.50 0.97 -2.81
C ARG A 83 -8.98 1.28 -1.40
N VAL A 84 -9.05 2.56 -1.07
CA VAL A 84 -9.53 3.06 0.22
C VAL A 84 -10.98 3.49 0.06
N ILE A 85 -11.87 2.61 0.50
CA ILE A 85 -13.32 2.78 0.39
C ILE A 85 -13.87 3.20 1.76
N GLY A 86 -14.68 4.26 1.80
CA GLY A 86 -15.36 4.76 3.01
C GLY A 86 -14.59 5.80 3.85
N TRP A 87 -15.04 5.88 5.10
CA TRP A 87 -14.87 6.89 6.17
C TRP A 87 -15.77 8.12 6.06
#